data_AF-A0A6V7KG16-F1
#
_entry.id   AF-A0A6V7KG16-F1
#
_cell.length_a   1.000
_cell.length_b   1.000
_cell.length_c   1.000
_cell.angle_alpha   90.00
_cell.angle_beta   90.00
_cell.angle_gamma   90.00
#
_symmetry.space_group_name_H-M   'P 1'
#
loop_
_entity.id
_entity.type
_entity.pdbx_description
1 polymer ?
#
loop_
_entity_poly.entity_id
_entity_poly.type
_entity_poly.pdbx_seq_one_letter_code
_entity_poly.pdbx_strand_id
1 'polypeptide(L)'
;NQHASDDDHEDESEQGRIQKINKQPRDNSGRNRYALQFFQESREEIQRRKEEGRKAIEPISLEQQEVSDNFFPEGLDLPKRPPWDFNMSREQLDMREQRYFADYLKKIEALEKISYFELNLETWRQLWRVLEMSDVLLIIVDIRYPVLMFPPYLYDYVTKELNKDMILVLNKIDLAPPALVVAWREYFRQKYPKLHILFFTSFPTYNLRGNAESSEGLKQRRRKGKLKMAAEGAQKLLETCREIVGDKVDLSSWAEKIQEEMDMEYDLDDLDRKDNVTIEKEDTSFFQHEKFRNGILTIGCVGTPNVGKSSLMNALMGKKA
;
A
#
# COMPACT_ATOMS: atom_id res chain seq x y z
N ASN A 1 -18.56 27.14 -48.28
CA ASN A 1 -18.52 26.01 -47.33
C ASN A 1 -17.14 25.39 -47.31
N GLN A 2 -16.23 26.04 -46.59
CA GLN A 2 -14.98 25.48 -46.10
C GLN A 2 -15.08 25.63 -44.58
N HIS A 3 -15.05 24.53 -43.83
CA HIS A 3 -14.60 24.39 -42.43
C HIS A 3 -15.08 23.03 -41.89
N ALA A 4 -14.11 22.14 -41.65
CA ALA A 4 -14.11 20.86 -40.92
C ALA A 4 -13.06 20.01 -41.63
N SER A 5 -11.98 19.50 -41.02
CA SER A 5 -11.74 19.08 -39.65
C SER A 5 -10.24 18.77 -39.55
N ASP A 6 -9.51 19.46 -38.68
CA ASP A 6 -8.06 19.29 -38.50
C ASP A 6 -7.68 18.95 -37.03
N ASP A 7 -8.63 18.47 -36.22
CA ASP A 7 -8.43 18.26 -34.77
C ASP A 7 -8.19 16.80 -34.32
N ASP A 8 -8.10 15.82 -35.23
CA ASP A 8 -8.00 14.39 -34.84
C ASP A 8 -6.57 13.81 -34.83
N HIS A 9 -5.52 14.63 -34.94
CA HIS A 9 -4.13 14.13 -35.07
C HIS A 9 -3.21 14.28 -33.84
N GLU A 10 -3.65 14.92 -32.75
CA GLU A 10 -2.78 15.09 -31.56
C GLU A 10 -2.85 13.91 -30.55
N ASP A 11 -3.95 13.16 -30.50
CA ASP A 11 -4.21 12.15 -29.44
C ASP A 11 -3.48 10.80 -29.60
N GLU A 12 -2.97 10.45 -30.80
CA GLU A 12 -2.24 9.18 -31.01
C GLU A 12 -0.76 9.25 -30.56
N SER A 13 -0.19 10.44 -30.42
CA SER A 13 1.22 10.62 -30.09
C SER A 13 1.55 10.41 -28.61
N GLU A 14 0.61 10.73 -27.70
CA GLU A 14 0.79 10.54 -26.25
C GLU A 14 0.59 9.07 -25.82
N GLN A 15 -0.30 8.33 -26.49
CA GLN A 15 -0.58 6.93 -26.14
C GLN A 15 0.61 5.99 -26.35
N GLY A 16 1.54 6.34 -27.25
CA GLY A 16 2.77 5.58 -27.49
C GLY A 16 3.81 5.68 -26.37
N ARG A 17 3.65 6.62 -25.41
CA ARG A 17 4.54 6.81 -24.27
C ARG A 17 4.05 6.16 -22.98
N ILE A 18 2.85 5.56 -22.95
CA ILE A 18 2.27 5.02 -21.72
C ILE A 18 2.10 3.49 -21.84
N GLN A 19 2.86 2.76 -21.02
CA GLN A 19 2.71 1.31 -20.89
C GLN A 19 1.62 0.98 -19.87
N LYS A 20 0.61 0.23 -20.31
CA LYS A 20 -0.45 -0.30 -19.43
C LYS A 20 -0.12 -1.72 -18.98
N ILE A 21 0.08 -1.92 -17.68
CA ILE A 21 0.38 -3.22 -17.07
C ILE A 21 -0.93 -3.86 -16.55
N ASN A 22 -1.04 -5.17 -16.65
CA ASN A 22 -2.20 -5.98 -16.22
C ASN A 22 -3.53 -5.71 -16.97
N LYS A 23 -3.48 -5.03 -18.12
CA LYS A 23 -4.65 -4.87 -19.00
C LYS A 23 -5.06 -6.21 -19.59
N GLN A 24 -6.29 -6.65 -19.34
CA GLN A 24 -6.81 -7.89 -19.91
C GLN A 24 -7.41 -7.63 -21.30
N PRO A 25 -6.93 -8.32 -22.36
CA PRO A 25 -7.22 -7.98 -23.76
C PRO A 25 -8.67 -8.26 -24.21
N ARG A 26 -9.46 -9.04 -23.45
CA ARG A 26 -10.83 -9.42 -23.81
C ARG A 26 -11.89 -9.05 -22.76
N ASP A 27 -11.52 -8.20 -21.81
CA ASP A 27 -12.42 -7.83 -20.72
C ASP A 27 -13.03 -6.45 -20.99
N ASN A 28 -14.28 -6.44 -21.45
CA ASN A 28 -15.12 -5.23 -21.54
C ASN A 28 -15.74 -4.86 -20.19
N SER A 29 -15.51 -5.65 -19.13
CA SER A 29 -15.88 -5.22 -17.78
C SER A 29 -14.99 -4.06 -17.34
N GLY A 30 -15.50 -3.19 -16.47
CA GLY A 30 -14.75 -2.06 -15.91
C GLY A 30 -13.49 -2.44 -15.11
N ARG A 31 -13.08 -3.71 -15.08
CA ARG A 31 -11.86 -4.20 -14.42
C ARG A 31 -10.58 -3.60 -14.98
N ASN A 32 -10.55 -3.30 -16.28
CA ASN A 32 -9.40 -2.64 -16.91
C ASN A 32 -9.23 -1.16 -16.49
N ARG A 33 -10.19 -0.58 -15.78
CA ARG A 33 -10.11 0.79 -15.24
C ARG A 33 -8.91 0.99 -14.32
N TYR A 34 -8.54 -0.04 -13.55
CA TYR A 34 -7.44 -0.01 -12.59
C TYR A 34 -6.14 -0.62 -13.12
N ALA A 35 -6.02 -0.76 -14.45
CA ALA A 35 -4.75 -1.15 -15.05
C ALA A 35 -3.69 -0.09 -14.73
N LEU A 36 -2.52 -0.52 -14.25
CA LEU A 36 -1.43 0.37 -13.90
C LEU A 36 -0.87 1.01 -15.16
N GLN A 37 -0.52 2.29 -15.10
CA GLN A 37 -0.05 3.07 -16.23
C GLN A 37 1.28 3.73 -15.86
N PHE A 38 2.32 3.46 -16.65
CA PHE A 38 3.65 4.03 -16.44
C PHE A 38 4.19 4.60 -17.74
N PHE A 39 5.12 5.55 -17.64
CA PHE A 39 5.87 5.96 -18.81
C PHE A 39 6.65 4.77 -19.38
N GLN A 40 6.54 4.60 -20.70
CA GLN A 40 7.26 3.60 -21.44
C GLN A 40 8.69 4.11 -21.65
N GLU A 41 9.65 3.40 -21.07
CA GLU A 41 11.07 3.67 -21.30
C GLU A 41 11.43 3.45 -22.79
N SER A 42 12.36 4.26 -23.29
CA SER A 42 12.84 4.13 -24.66
C SER A 42 13.55 2.78 -24.87
N ARG A 43 13.47 2.22 -26.08
CA ARG A 43 14.17 0.95 -26.40
C ARG A 43 15.68 1.05 -26.14
N GLU A 44 16.26 2.21 -26.38
CA GLU A 44 17.67 2.50 -26.16
C GLU A 44 18.05 2.44 -24.68
N GLU A 45 17.23 3.05 -23.82
CA GLU A 45 17.44 3.02 -22.37
C GLU A 45 17.30 1.61 -21.79
N ILE A 46 16.29 0.86 -22.25
CA ILE A 46 16.12 -0.55 -21.88
C ILE A 46 17.35 -1.37 -22.32
N GLN A 47 17.85 -1.15 -23.52
CA GLN A 47 19.02 -1.86 -24.04
C GLN A 47 20.29 -1.50 -23.26
N ARG A 48 20.51 -0.21 -22.95
CA ARG A 48 21.61 0.25 -22.10
C ARG A 48 21.58 -0.42 -20.73
N ARG A 49 20.42 -0.44 -20.06
CA ARG A 49 20.25 -1.11 -18.75
C ARG A 49 20.49 -2.63 -18.84
N LYS A 50 20.09 -3.28 -19.94
CA LYS A 50 20.39 -4.70 -20.18
C LYS A 50 21.87 -4.97 -20.42
N GLU A 51 22.59 -4.04 -21.02
CA GLU A 51 24.05 -4.13 -21.21
C GLU A 51 24.78 -3.89 -19.90
N GLU A 52 24.35 -2.90 -19.10
CA GLU A 52 24.84 -2.67 -17.74
C GLU A 52 24.60 -3.88 -16.84
N GLY A 53 23.40 -4.47 -16.86
CA GLY A 53 23.08 -5.67 -16.09
C GLY A 53 23.83 -6.93 -16.54
N ARG A 54 24.49 -6.90 -17.71
CA ARG A 54 25.38 -7.97 -18.20
C ARG A 54 26.85 -7.75 -17.84
N LYS A 55 27.22 -6.57 -17.33
CA LYS A 55 28.58 -6.30 -16.85
C LYS A 55 28.85 -7.11 -15.59
N ALA A 56 30.11 -7.48 -15.37
CA ALA A 56 30.53 -8.13 -14.15
C ALA A 56 30.24 -7.23 -12.94
N ILE A 57 29.69 -7.80 -11.87
CA ILE A 57 29.48 -7.09 -10.61
C ILE A 57 30.85 -6.90 -9.96
N GLU A 58 31.30 -5.65 -9.87
CA GLU A 58 32.53 -5.32 -9.15
C GLU A 58 32.24 -5.26 -7.65
N PRO A 59 32.98 -6.01 -6.81
CA PRO A 59 32.78 -5.97 -5.37
C PRO A 59 33.22 -4.62 -4.84
N ILE A 60 32.25 -3.83 -4.37
CA ILE A 60 32.48 -2.55 -3.70
C ILE A 60 32.63 -2.77 -2.19
N SER A 61 33.39 -1.88 -1.54
CA SER A 61 33.57 -1.90 -0.07
C SER A 61 32.25 -1.70 0.67
N LEU A 62 32.15 -2.11 1.94
CA LEU A 62 30.93 -1.95 2.74
C LEU A 62 30.50 -0.49 2.87
N GLU A 63 31.45 0.44 3.02
CA GLU A 63 31.17 1.88 3.07
C GLU A 63 30.53 2.40 1.77
N GLN A 64 30.95 1.87 0.62
CA GLN A 64 30.38 2.22 -0.67
C GLN A 64 29.03 1.54 -0.95
N GLN A 65 28.69 0.49 -0.20
CA GLN A 65 27.37 -0.15 -0.27
C GLN A 65 26.31 0.62 0.52
N GLU A 66 26.72 1.58 1.37
CA GLU A 66 25.77 2.43 2.07
C GLU A 66 25.06 3.33 1.06
N VAL A 67 23.77 3.06 0.87
CA VAL A 67 22.89 3.90 0.07
C VAL A 67 22.29 4.96 0.99
N SER A 68 22.21 6.19 0.50
CA SER A 68 21.53 7.26 1.24
C SER A 68 20.07 6.90 1.52
N ASP A 69 19.51 7.45 2.60
CA ASP A 69 18.10 7.31 2.95
C ASP A 69 17.19 8.22 2.09
N ASN A 70 17.77 9.04 1.20
CA ASN A 70 17.09 10.04 0.41
C ASN A 70 16.59 9.50 -0.95
N PHE A 71 15.67 8.53 -0.88
CA PHE A 71 15.05 7.95 -2.07
C PHE A 71 14.01 8.86 -2.74
N PHE A 72 13.56 9.90 -2.05
CA PHE A 72 12.51 10.82 -2.53
C PHE A 72 13.11 12.19 -2.81
N PRO A 73 13.12 12.65 -4.08
CA PRO A 73 13.62 13.97 -4.43
C PRO A 73 12.91 15.09 -3.66
N GLU A 74 13.63 16.15 -3.34
CA GLU A 74 13.04 17.34 -2.74
C GLU A 74 12.01 17.96 -3.69
N GLY A 75 10.83 18.31 -3.15
CA GLY A 75 9.72 18.86 -3.94
C GLY A 75 8.78 17.81 -4.55
N LEU A 76 9.07 16.51 -4.39
CA LEU A 76 8.11 15.46 -4.71
C LEU A 76 7.01 15.39 -3.63
N ASP A 77 5.76 15.63 -4.03
CA ASP A 77 4.57 15.49 -3.19
C ASP A 77 3.69 14.34 -3.71
N LEU A 78 2.52 14.10 -3.09
CA LEU A 78 1.44 13.31 -3.68
C LEU A 78 0.42 14.22 -4.39
N PRO A 79 -0.30 13.73 -5.41
CA PRO A 79 -1.46 14.44 -5.94
C PRO A 79 -2.54 14.46 -4.85
N LYS A 80 -2.96 15.66 -4.44
CA LYS A 80 -3.99 15.86 -3.41
C LYS A 80 -5.34 16.02 -4.09
N ARG A 81 -6.39 15.46 -3.51
CA ARG A 81 -7.73 15.61 -4.10
C ARG A 81 -8.15 17.09 -4.05
N PRO A 82 -8.57 17.70 -5.17
CA PRO A 82 -9.11 19.05 -5.12
C PRO A 82 -10.40 19.08 -4.27
N PRO A 83 -10.67 20.17 -3.53
CA PRO A 83 -11.87 20.28 -2.73
C PRO A 83 -13.10 20.23 -3.64
N TRP A 84 -14.11 19.50 -3.21
CA TRP A 84 -15.36 19.31 -3.94
C TRP A 84 -16.54 19.46 -2.99
N ASP A 85 -17.69 19.82 -3.52
CA ASP A 85 -18.90 20.07 -2.72
C ASP A 85 -20.08 19.26 -3.27
N PHE A 86 -21.10 19.05 -2.43
CA PHE A 86 -22.35 18.37 -2.80
C PHE A 86 -23.06 18.98 -4.01
N ASN A 87 -22.83 20.26 -4.30
CA ASN A 87 -23.47 20.98 -5.40
C ASN A 87 -22.83 20.67 -6.76
N MET A 88 -21.69 19.98 -6.81
CA MET A 88 -21.01 19.65 -8.05
C MET A 88 -21.61 18.39 -8.68
N SER A 89 -21.83 18.41 -10.00
CA SER A 89 -22.20 17.19 -10.72
C SER A 89 -21.02 16.22 -10.78
N ARG A 90 -21.31 14.94 -10.97
CA ARG A 90 -20.29 13.89 -11.14
C ARG A 90 -19.32 14.22 -12.29
N GLU A 91 -19.84 14.77 -13.39
CA GLU A 91 -19.05 15.14 -14.57
C GLU A 91 -18.17 16.37 -14.29
N GLN A 92 -18.68 17.35 -13.55
CA GLN A 92 -17.90 18.52 -13.14
C GLN A 92 -16.74 18.13 -12.21
N LEU A 93 -17.01 17.22 -11.28
CA LEU A 93 -15.98 16.67 -10.40
C LEU A 93 -14.91 15.90 -11.19
N ASP A 94 -15.34 15.04 -12.12
CA ASP A 94 -14.44 14.25 -12.96
C ASP A 94 -13.53 15.14 -13.80
N MET A 95 -14.09 16.15 -14.50
CA MET A 95 -13.29 17.12 -15.26
C MET A 95 -12.31 17.90 -14.37
N ARG A 96 -12.72 18.28 -13.15
CA ARG A 96 -11.86 19.02 -12.23
C ARG A 96 -10.69 18.16 -11.74
N GLU A 97 -10.94 16.92 -11.37
CA GLU A 97 -9.92 15.97 -10.94
C GLU A 97 -8.96 15.64 -12.09
N GLN A 98 -9.48 15.45 -13.32
CA GLN A 98 -8.67 15.24 -14.53
C GLN A 98 -7.76 16.43 -14.83
N ARG A 99 -8.30 17.66 -14.83
CA ARG A 99 -7.50 18.87 -15.07
C ARG A 99 -6.41 19.03 -14.01
N TYR A 100 -6.76 18.88 -12.73
CA TYR A 100 -5.78 18.96 -11.65
C TYR A 100 -4.66 17.93 -11.81
N PHE A 101 -5.02 16.68 -12.13
CA PHE A 101 -4.04 15.61 -12.26
C PHE A 101 -3.15 15.80 -13.50
N ALA A 102 -3.68 16.30 -14.62
CA ALA A 102 -2.88 16.65 -15.78
C ALA A 102 -1.85 17.75 -15.48
N ASP A 103 -2.26 18.81 -14.78
CA ASP A 103 -1.35 19.88 -14.34
C ASP A 103 -0.29 19.37 -13.36
N TYR A 104 -0.66 18.40 -12.51
CA TYR A 104 0.25 17.73 -11.59
C TYR A 104 1.28 16.87 -12.33
N LEU A 105 0.86 16.09 -13.34
CA LEU A 105 1.75 15.27 -14.15
C LEU A 105 2.80 16.13 -14.89
N LYS A 106 2.41 17.29 -15.42
CA LYS A 106 3.36 18.24 -16.05
C LYS A 106 4.45 18.71 -15.09
N LYS A 107 4.11 18.89 -13.80
CA LYS A 107 5.09 19.25 -12.75
C LYS A 107 6.03 18.10 -12.42
N ILE A 108 5.51 16.86 -12.40
CA ILE A 108 6.33 15.67 -12.20
C ILE A 108 7.26 15.43 -13.38
N GLU A 109 6.79 15.61 -14.62
CA GLU A 109 7.63 15.45 -15.81
C GLU A 109 8.80 16.44 -15.85
N ALA A 110 8.62 17.64 -15.26
CA ALA A 110 9.68 18.62 -15.11
C ALA A 110 10.76 18.21 -14.11
N LEU A 111 10.49 17.24 -13.22
CA LEU A 111 11.49 16.69 -12.30
C LEU A 111 12.29 15.60 -13.03
N GLU A 112 13.51 15.94 -13.43
CA GLU A 112 14.42 14.97 -14.06
C GLU A 112 14.77 13.83 -13.07
N LYS A 113 14.71 12.57 -13.55
CA LYS A 113 15.11 11.33 -12.83
C LYS A 113 14.18 10.83 -11.72
N ILE A 114 12.87 10.84 -11.94
CA ILE A 114 11.93 10.12 -11.07
C ILE A 114 11.88 8.63 -11.45
N SER A 115 11.69 7.77 -10.46
CA SER A 115 11.38 6.35 -10.67
C SER A 115 9.99 6.14 -11.30
N TYR A 116 9.51 4.91 -11.37
CA TYR A 116 8.17 4.64 -11.89
C TYR A 116 7.10 5.37 -11.05
N PHE A 117 6.32 6.21 -11.73
CA PHE A 117 5.18 6.94 -11.16
C PHE A 117 3.90 6.48 -11.83
N GLU A 118 2.84 6.26 -11.05
CA GLU A 118 1.54 5.81 -11.55
C GLU A 118 0.78 6.95 -12.23
N LEU A 119 0.51 6.78 -13.53
CA LEU A 119 -0.18 7.76 -14.38
C LEU A 119 -1.69 7.58 -14.42
N ASN A 120 -2.23 6.53 -13.81
CA ASN A 120 -3.67 6.32 -13.77
C ASN A 120 -4.33 7.10 -12.62
N LEU A 121 -5.13 8.10 -12.97
CA LEU A 121 -5.94 8.87 -12.01
C LEU A 121 -6.85 7.98 -11.15
N GLU A 122 -7.37 6.88 -11.70
CA GLU A 122 -8.25 5.96 -10.96
C GLU A 122 -7.54 5.30 -9.78
N THR A 123 -6.24 5.03 -9.89
CA THR A 123 -5.44 4.52 -8.77
C THR A 123 -5.29 5.58 -7.67
N TRP A 124 -5.09 6.84 -8.04
CA TRP A 124 -5.01 7.95 -7.09
C TRP A 124 -6.36 8.24 -6.43
N ARG A 125 -7.47 8.11 -7.17
CA ARG A 125 -8.84 8.19 -6.61
C ARG A 125 -9.06 7.15 -5.52
N GLN A 126 -8.53 5.93 -5.69
CA GLN A 126 -8.60 4.90 -4.63
C GLN A 126 -7.84 5.34 -3.37
N LEU A 127 -6.64 5.90 -3.53
CA LEU A 127 -5.90 6.45 -2.39
C LEU A 127 -6.68 7.59 -1.71
N TRP A 128 -7.23 8.54 -2.48
CA TRP A 128 -8.02 9.65 -1.93
C TRP A 128 -9.21 9.16 -1.13
N ARG A 129 -9.99 8.21 -1.65
CA ARG A 129 -11.13 7.62 -0.95
C ARG A 129 -10.71 6.96 0.36
N VAL A 130 -9.62 6.19 0.34
CA VAL A 130 -9.09 5.56 1.56
C VAL A 130 -8.69 6.62 2.58
N LEU A 131 -8.00 7.67 2.15
CA LEU A 131 -7.59 8.78 3.01
C LEU A 131 -8.78 9.56 3.57
N GLU A 132 -9.87 9.72 2.82
CA GLU A 132 -11.08 10.41 3.26
C GLU A 132 -11.88 9.56 4.26
N MET A 133 -12.09 8.28 3.94
CA MET A 133 -12.99 7.39 4.70
C MET A 133 -12.37 6.86 5.99
N SER A 134 -11.04 6.75 6.07
CA SER A 134 -10.36 6.17 7.24
C SER A 134 -10.19 7.16 8.39
N ASP A 135 -10.35 6.68 9.62
CA ASP A 135 -9.92 7.41 10.83
C ASP A 135 -8.41 7.25 11.05
N VAL A 136 -7.89 6.04 10.79
CA VAL A 136 -6.49 5.65 10.96
C VAL A 136 -5.96 5.06 9.66
N LEU A 137 -4.78 5.52 9.24
CA LEU A 137 -4.11 5.00 8.04
C LEU A 137 -3.07 3.93 8.41
N LEU A 138 -3.24 2.72 7.89
CA LEU A 138 -2.31 1.62 7.97
C LEU A 138 -1.46 1.55 6.70
N ILE A 139 -0.16 1.85 6.79
CA ILE A 139 0.78 1.66 5.68
C ILE A 139 1.60 0.37 5.87
N ILE A 140 1.59 -0.49 4.88
CA ILE A 140 2.26 -1.79 4.91
C ILE A 140 3.47 -1.76 4.00
N VAL A 141 4.65 -2.03 4.57
CA VAL A 141 5.93 -2.03 3.85
C VAL A 141 6.68 -3.34 4.08
N ASP A 142 7.59 -3.68 3.17
CA ASP A 142 8.49 -4.83 3.29
C ASP A 142 9.74 -4.44 4.11
N ILE A 143 10.09 -5.23 5.13
CA ILE A 143 11.22 -4.95 6.06
C ILE A 143 12.58 -4.78 5.36
N ARG A 144 12.73 -5.29 4.14
CA ARG A 144 14.01 -5.22 3.40
C ARG A 144 14.27 -3.83 2.83
N TYR A 145 13.22 -3.09 2.47
CA TYR A 145 13.32 -1.77 1.84
C TYR A 145 12.28 -0.79 2.41
N PRO A 146 12.18 -0.62 3.74
CA PRO A 146 11.07 0.10 4.35
C PRO A 146 11.16 1.60 4.06
N VAL A 147 12.36 2.19 3.99
CA VAL A 147 12.54 3.62 3.66
C VAL A 147 12.10 3.92 2.23
N LEU A 148 12.45 3.05 1.27
CA LEU A 148 12.02 3.21 -0.13
C LEU A 148 10.49 3.08 -0.29
N MET A 149 9.86 2.21 0.52
CA MET A 149 8.42 1.97 0.44
C MET A 149 7.58 2.91 1.30
N PHE A 150 8.20 3.73 2.14
CA PHE A 150 7.53 4.69 3.02
C PHE A 150 7.75 6.12 2.53
N PRO A 151 6.78 6.70 1.80
CA PRO A 151 6.88 8.07 1.32
C PRO A 151 6.74 9.10 2.47
N PRO A 152 7.75 9.94 2.74
CA PRO A 152 7.69 10.96 3.80
C PRO A 152 6.57 11.98 3.60
N TYR A 153 6.31 12.37 2.34
CA TYR A 153 5.25 13.33 1.99
C TYR A 153 3.86 12.82 2.37
N LEU A 154 3.63 11.50 2.33
CA LEU A 154 2.35 10.91 2.75
C LEU A 154 2.17 11.02 4.27
N TYR A 155 3.23 10.78 5.04
CA TYR A 155 3.19 10.96 6.49
C TYR A 155 2.87 12.41 6.86
N ASP A 156 3.54 13.37 6.21
CA ASP A 156 3.32 14.79 6.45
C ASP A 156 1.88 15.19 6.10
N TYR A 157 1.36 14.74 4.96
CA TYR A 157 -0.02 14.98 4.57
C TYR A 157 -1.04 14.41 5.57
N VAL A 158 -0.87 13.16 5.97
CA VAL A 158 -1.80 12.47 6.89
C VAL A 158 -1.77 13.08 8.30
N THR A 159 -0.58 13.37 8.82
CA THR A 159 -0.41 13.78 10.22
C THR A 159 -0.46 15.29 10.46
N LYS A 160 -0.12 16.11 9.46
CA LYS A 160 -0.11 17.58 9.57
C LYS A 160 -1.34 18.22 8.91
N GLU A 161 -1.73 17.77 7.72
CA GLU A 161 -2.87 18.37 6.98
C GLU A 161 -4.19 17.70 7.34
N LEU A 162 -4.26 16.36 7.32
CA LEU A 162 -5.47 15.62 7.66
C LEU A 162 -5.67 15.43 9.17
N ASN A 163 -4.61 15.60 9.96
CA ASN A 163 -4.60 15.38 11.41
C ASN A 163 -5.16 14.00 11.82
N LYS A 164 -4.75 12.97 11.07
CA LYS A 164 -5.10 11.56 11.29
C LYS A 164 -3.90 10.78 11.82
N ASP A 165 -4.20 9.70 12.53
CA ASP A 165 -3.20 8.79 13.08
C ASP A 165 -2.72 7.83 11.99
N MET A 166 -1.44 7.46 12.05
CA MET A 166 -0.80 6.61 11.06
C MET A 166 -0.06 5.46 11.73
N ILE A 167 -0.26 4.26 11.21
CA ILE A 167 0.37 3.03 11.68
C ILE A 167 1.22 2.45 10.54
N LEU A 168 2.50 2.26 10.77
CA LEU A 168 3.44 1.57 9.88
C LEU A 168 3.54 0.10 10.25
N VAL A 169 3.18 -0.79 9.34
CA VAL A 169 3.38 -2.23 9.45
C VAL A 169 4.61 -2.64 8.68
N LEU A 170 5.67 -2.96 9.41
CA LEU A 170 6.85 -3.62 8.89
C LEU A 170 6.55 -5.12 8.71
N ASN A 171 6.26 -5.52 7.48
CA ASN A 171 5.93 -6.89 7.13
C ASN A 171 7.18 -7.71 6.72
N LYS A 172 7.05 -9.03 6.81
CA LYS A 172 8.06 -10.04 6.46
C LYS A 172 9.32 -9.93 7.30
N ILE A 173 9.17 -9.57 8.58
CA ILE A 173 10.28 -9.42 9.53
C ILE A 173 11.16 -10.67 9.63
N ASP A 174 10.64 -11.84 9.24
CA ASP A 174 11.38 -13.10 9.14
C ASP A 174 12.52 -13.06 8.10
N LEU A 175 12.47 -12.13 7.13
CA LEU A 175 13.52 -11.97 6.12
C LEU A 175 14.73 -11.14 6.61
N ALA A 176 14.64 -10.55 7.80
CA ALA A 176 15.65 -9.66 8.34
C ALA A 176 16.19 -10.18 9.70
N PRO A 177 17.48 -9.99 10.00
CA PRO A 177 18.02 -10.27 11.34
C PRO A 177 17.33 -9.42 12.42
N PRO A 178 17.14 -9.92 13.64
CA PRO A 178 16.49 -9.17 14.72
C PRO A 178 17.13 -7.80 15.02
N ALA A 179 18.45 -7.70 14.90
CA ALA A 179 19.17 -6.44 15.07
C ALA A 179 18.74 -5.38 14.05
N LEU A 180 18.52 -5.78 12.79
CA LEU A 180 18.06 -4.89 11.72
C LEU A 180 16.60 -4.47 11.96
N VAL A 181 15.75 -5.37 12.44
CA VAL A 181 14.35 -5.04 12.78
C VAL A 181 14.29 -3.98 13.88
N VAL A 182 15.12 -4.10 14.91
CA VAL A 182 15.23 -3.11 15.98
C VAL A 182 15.80 -1.79 15.45
N ALA A 183 16.83 -1.82 14.61
CA ALA A 183 17.39 -0.62 14.00
C ALA A 183 16.33 0.16 13.17
N TRP A 184 15.52 -0.54 12.36
CA TRP A 184 14.43 0.10 11.62
C TRP A 184 13.39 0.74 12.52
N ARG A 185 13.04 0.07 13.62
CA ARG A 185 12.13 0.64 14.63
C ARG A 185 12.63 1.98 15.15
N GLU A 186 13.90 2.03 15.55
CA GLU A 186 14.49 3.23 16.12
C GLU A 186 14.60 4.34 15.08
N TYR A 187 14.97 4.01 13.84
CA TYR A 187 15.00 4.96 12.72
C TYR A 187 13.64 5.64 12.51
N PHE A 188 12.56 4.85 12.35
CA PHE A 188 11.23 5.42 12.11
C PHE A 188 10.70 6.16 13.34
N ARG A 189 10.98 5.69 14.55
CA ARG A 189 10.57 6.38 15.79
C ARG A 189 11.23 7.74 15.95
N GLN A 190 12.50 7.86 15.58
CA GLN A 190 13.24 9.13 15.65
C GLN A 190 12.79 10.11 14.56
N LYS A 191 12.61 9.63 13.32
CA LYS A 191 12.27 10.48 12.17
C LYS A 191 10.79 10.87 12.11
N TYR A 192 9.90 10.00 12.59
CA TYR A 192 8.45 10.14 12.49
C TYR A 192 7.77 9.86 13.86
N PRO A 193 7.76 10.84 14.78
CA PRO A 193 7.35 10.61 16.17
C PRO A 193 5.85 10.31 16.35
N LYS A 194 4.99 10.68 15.39
CA LYS A 194 3.54 10.36 15.43
C LYS A 194 3.21 8.99 14.82
N LEU A 195 4.22 8.24 14.36
CA LEU A 195 4.02 6.97 13.68
C LEU A 195 4.03 5.82 14.69
N HIS A 196 2.94 5.04 14.70
CA HIS A 196 2.93 3.79 15.45
C HIS A 196 3.55 2.69 14.60
N ILE A 197 4.50 1.92 15.16
CA ILE A 197 5.26 0.91 14.40
C ILE A 197 4.83 -0.48 14.86
N LEU A 198 4.33 -1.27 13.92
CA LEU A 198 3.94 -2.66 14.12
C LEU A 198 4.82 -3.59 13.30
N PHE A 199 5.06 -4.78 13.83
CA PHE A 199 5.79 -5.83 13.15
C PHE A 199 4.85 -6.96 12.80
N PHE A 200 4.92 -7.43 11.56
CA PHE A 200 4.10 -8.54 11.09
C PHE A 200 4.95 -9.58 10.33
N THR A 201 4.63 -10.85 10.54
CA THR A 201 5.15 -11.96 9.72
C THR A 201 4.08 -13.02 9.58
N SER A 202 3.99 -13.60 8.39
CA SER A 202 3.16 -14.78 8.12
C SER A 202 3.94 -16.10 8.26
N PHE A 203 5.26 -16.06 8.45
CA PHE A 203 6.13 -17.24 8.44
C PHE A 203 7.27 -17.14 9.47
N PRO A 204 7.00 -17.33 10.77
CA PRO A 204 8.02 -17.18 11.83
C PRO A 204 9.10 -18.27 11.79
N THR A 205 8.86 -19.40 11.13
CA THR A 205 9.73 -20.59 11.23
C THR A 205 11.04 -20.50 10.46
N TYR A 206 11.29 -19.43 9.70
CA TYR A 206 12.52 -19.32 8.89
C TYR A 206 13.77 -19.09 9.76
N ASN A 207 13.67 -18.28 10.83
CA ASN A 207 14.82 -17.93 11.67
C ASN A 207 15.02 -18.80 12.92
N LEU A 208 14.07 -19.68 13.24
CA LEU A 208 14.10 -20.52 14.45
C LEU A 208 14.56 -21.97 14.20
N ARG A 209 14.99 -22.30 12.97
CA ARG A 209 15.40 -23.67 12.64
C ARG A 209 16.88 -23.76 12.34
N GLY A 210 17.63 -24.18 13.35
CA GLY A 210 18.80 -25.03 13.11
C GLY A 210 18.39 -26.26 12.31
N ASN A 211 19.31 -26.75 11.47
CA ASN A 211 19.20 -27.93 10.60
C ASN A 211 18.39 -29.09 11.22
N ALA A 212 17.10 -29.20 10.91
CA ALA A 212 16.27 -30.36 11.25
C ALA A 212 15.62 -30.91 9.98
N GLU A 213 16.15 -32.05 9.53
CA GLU A 213 15.94 -32.72 8.24
C GLU A 213 14.60 -33.45 8.06
N SER A 214 13.57 -33.19 8.87
CA SER A 214 12.30 -33.95 8.77
C SER A 214 11.27 -33.28 7.83
N SER A 215 11.28 -33.67 6.56
CA SER A 215 10.41 -33.17 5.46
C SER A 215 8.89 -33.33 5.71
N GLU A 216 8.45 -34.39 6.39
CA GLU A 216 7.03 -34.80 6.38
C GLU A 216 6.13 -34.06 7.40
N GLY A 217 6.69 -33.43 8.45
CA GLY A 217 5.94 -32.60 9.41
C GLY A 217 6.02 -31.08 9.14
N LEU A 218 6.73 -30.68 8.08
CA LEU A 218 7.14 -29.30 7.85
C LEU A 218 5.95 -28.39 7.50
N LYS A 219 5.04 -28.89 6.66
CA LYS A 219 3.89 -28.12 6.15
C LYS A 219 2.84 -27.86 7.23
N GLN A 220 2.55 -28.85 8.08
CA GLN A 220 1.59 -28.72 9.20
C GLN A 220 2.10 -27.74 10.26
N ARG A 221 3.39 -27.84 10.66
CA ARG A 221 4.00 -26.90 11.61
C ARG A 221 4.08 -25.47 11.08
N ARG A 222 4.36 -25.28 9.78
CA ARG A 222 4.35 -23.97 9.10
C ARG A 222 2.96 -23.32 9.12
N ARG A 223 1.91 -24.12 8.93
CA ARG A 223 0.51 -23.64 8.94
C ARG A 223 0.07 -23.23 10.35
N LYS A 224 0.29 -24.05 11.38
CA LYS A 224 -0.06 -23.70 12.77
C LYS A 224 0.66 -22.44 13.27
N GLY A 225 1.95 -22.27 12.91
CA GLY A 225 2.71 -21.05 13.22
C GLY A 225 2.23 -19.79 12.49
N LYS A 226 1.68 -19.93 11.28
CA LYS A 226 1.15 -18.79 10.50
C LYS A 226 -0.10 -18.18 11.16
N LEU A 227 -1.01 -19.00 11.67
CA LEU A 227 -2.25 -18.50 12.28
C LEU A 227 -2.02 -17.90 13.67
N LYS A 228 -1.13 -18.50 14.47
CA LYS A 228 -0.78 -17.92 15.78
C LYS A 228 -0.17 -16.52 15.66
N MET A 229 0.72 -16.30 14.69
CA MET A 229 1.32 -14.98 14.46
C MET A 229 0.34 -13.98 13.84
N ALA A 230 -0.61 -14.44 13.03
CA ALA A 230 -1.69 -13.60 12.52
C ALA A 230 -2.50 -13.01 13.70
N ALA A 231 -2.85 -13.86 14.67
CA ALA A 231 -3.57 -13.44 15.86
C ALA A 231 -2.73 -12.54 16.79
N GLU A 232 -1.44 -12.84 17.00
CA GLU A 232 -0.54 -11.94 17.76
C GLU A 232 -0.36 -10.57 17.08
N GLY A 233 -0.32 -10.55 15.74
CA GLY A 233 -0.27 -9.32 14.96
C GLY A 233 -1.57 -8.52 15.06
N ALA A 234 -2.72 -9.19 15.01
CA ALA A 234 -4.03 -8.59 15.20
C ALA A 234 -4.21 -8.02 16.61
N GLN A 235 -3.73 -8.73 17.63
CA GLN A 235 -3.73 -8.28 19.02
C GLN A 235 -2.93 -6.98 19.18
N LYS A 236 -1.71 -6.90 18.64
CA LYS A 236 -0.90 -5.68 18.70
C LYS A 236 -1.53 -4.51 17.95
N LEU A 237 -2.19 -4.78 16.82
CA LEU A 237 -2.93 -3.76 16.10
C LEU A 237 -4.11 -3.25 16.92
N LEU A 238 -4.88 -4.16 17.53
CA LEU A 238 -5.98 -3.81 18.43
C LEU A 238 -5.51 -2.95 19.61
N GLU A 239 -4.39 -3.31 20.24
CA GLU A 239 -3.78 -2.53 21.34
C GLU A 239 -3.42 -1.11 20.86
N THR A 240 -2.78 -1.00 19.70
CA THR A 240 -2.44 0.31 19.10
C THR A 240 -3.69 1.11 18.77
N CYS A 241 -4.73 0.48 18.22
CA CYS A 241 -6.01 1.14 17.95
C CYS A 241 -6.70 1.58 19.24
N ARG A 242 -6.60 0.80 20.32
CA ARG A 242 -7.13 1.17 21.64
C ARG A 242 -6.41 2.38 22.21
N GLU A 243 -5.09 2.47 22.05
CA GLU A 243 -4.32 3.65 22.44
C GLU A 243 -4.73 4.92 21.66
N ILE A 244 -4.97 4.77 20.35
CA ILE A 244 -5.37 5.90 19.48
C ILE A 244 -6.79 6.37 19.80
N VAL A 245 -7.73 5.44 19.97
CA VAL A 245 -9.16 5.77 20.06
C VAL A 245 -9.59 6.07 21.51
N GLY A 246 -8.93 5.47 22.50
CA GLY A 246 -9.32 5.56 23.90
C GLY A 246 -10.76 5.09 24.12
N ASP A 247 -11.53 5.87 24.87
CA ASP A 247 -12.93 5.53 25.22
C ASP A 247 -13.97 5.92 24.16
N LYS A 248 -13.55 6.39 22.98
CA LYS A 248 -14.47 6.92 21.95
C LYS A 248 -15.17 5.83 21.14
N VAL A 249 -14.58 4.64 21.06
CA VAL A 249 -15.12 3.49 20.34
C VAL A 249 -14.95 2.25 21.20
N ASP A 250 -16.00 1.44 21.28
CA ASP A 250 -15.91 0.15 21.92
C ASP A 250 -15.26 -0.88 20.96
N LEU A 251 -14.08 -1.35 21.34
CA LEU A 251 -13.33 -2.38 20.61
C LEU A 251 -13.47 -3.77 21.26
N SER A 252 -14.36 -3.94 22.24
CA SER A 252 -14.60 -5.20 22.96
C SER A 252 -14.93 -6.36 22.01
N SER A 253 -15.89 -6.16 21.10
CA SER A 253 -16.29 -7.17 20.13
C SER A 253 -15.16 -7.61 19.20
N TRP A 254 -14.25 -6.69 18.83
CA TRP A 254 -13.08 -7.05 18.02
C TRP A 254 -12.06 -7.83 18.86
N ALA A 255 -11.87 -7.46 20.13
CA ALA A 255 -11.00 -8.16 21.07
C ALA A 255 -11.47 -9.59 21.33
N GLU A 256 -12.77 -9.79 21.57
CA GLU A 256 -13.38 -11.11 21.77
C GLU A 256 -13.16 -12.01 20.55
N LYS A 257 -13.38 -11.50 19.34
CA LYS A 257 -13.11 -12.24 18.10
C LYS A 257 -11.65 -12.66 17.96
N ILE A 258 -10.71 -11.75 18.23
CA ILE A 258 -9.28 -12.08 18.17
C ILE A 258 -8.95 -13.17 19.20
N GLN A 259 -9.51 -13.09 20.41
CA GLN A 259 -9.28 -14.07 21.45
C GLN A 259 -9.87 -15.45 21.10
N GLU A 260 -11.09 -15.49 20.56
CA GLU A 260 -11.70 -16.73 20.04
C GLU A 260 -10.84 -17.37 18.95
N GLU A 261 -10.26 -16.57 18.04
CA GLU A 261 -9.33 -17.07 17.03
C GLU A 261 -7.99 -17.56 17.60
N MET A 262 -7.51 -16.95 18.68
CA MET A 262 -6.32 -17.44 19.39
C MET A 262 -6.55 -18.78 20.07
N ASP A 263 -7.75 -18.97 20.62
CA ASP A 263 -8.12 -20.15 21.40
C ASP A 263 -8.64 -21.31 20.53
N MET A 264 -9.04 -21.05 19.28
CA MET A 264 -9.42 -22.09 18.33
C MET A 264 -8.23 -22.99 17.95
N GLU A 265 -8.34 -24.29 18.28
CA GLU A 265 -7.49 -25.32 17.68
C GLU A 265 -7.93 -25.57 16.24
N TYR A 266 -7.19 -25.00 15.28
CA TYR A 266 -7.49 -25.16 13.86
C TYR A 266 -7.45 -26.63 13.40
N ASP A 267 -8.60 -27.13 12.94
CA ASP A 267 -8.66 -28.30 12.06
C ASP A 267 -8.20 -27.92 10.64
N LEU A 268 -7.39 -28.80 10.04
CA LEU A 268 -6.52 -28.52 8.89
C LEU A 268 -7.24 -28.27 7.56
N ASP A 269 -8.54 -28.56 7.46
CA ASP A 269 -9.30 -28.58 6.20
C ASP A 269 -9.99 -27.25 5.86
N ASP A 270 -9.91 -26.27 6.76
CA ASP A 270 -10.83 -25.13 6.72
C ASP A 270 -10.19 -23.85 6.13
N LEU A 271 -9.07 -24.00 5.40
CA LEU A 271 -8.21 -22.92 4.89
C LEU A 271 -8.32 -22.68 3.36
N ASP A 272 -9.07 -23.51 2.63
CA ASP A 272 -9.29 -23.36 1.18
C ASP A 272 -10.58 -22.58 0.83
N ARG A 273 -11.28 -22.02 1.82
CA ARG A 273 -12.40 -21.11 1.54
C ARG A 273 -11.85 -19.80 0.99
N LYS A 274 -12.07 -19.60 -0.32
CA LYS A 274 -11.97 -18.28 -0.95
C LYS A 274 -12.94 -17.36 -0.22
N ASP A 275 -12.43 -16.43 0.57
CA ASP A 275 -13.24 -15.31 1.04
C ASP A 275 -13.83 -14.63 -0.19
N ASN A 276 -15.16 -14.58 -0.25
CA ASN A 276 -15.86 -13.80 -1.26
C ASN A 276 -15.55 -12.33 -0.97
N VAL A 277 -14.60 -11.77 -1.71
CA VAL A 277 -14.40 -10.33 -1.77
C VAL A 277 -15.63 -9.75 -2.46
N THR A 278 -16.61 -9.33 -1.67
CA THR A 278 -17.76 -8.57 -2.18
C THR A 278 -17.22 -7.22 -2.62
N ILE A 279 -17.11 -7.04 -3.94
CA ILE A 279 -16.84 -5.72 -4.51
C ILE A 279 -18.17 -4.97 -4.47
N GLU A 280 -18.39 -4.21 -3.40
CA GLU A 280 -19.53 -3.30 -3.33
C GLU A 280 -19.37 -2.18 -4.37
N LYS A 281 -20.50 -1.65 -4.85
CA LYS A 281 -20.49 -0.53 -5.79
C LYS A 281 -19.84 0.67 -5.09
N GLU A 282 -18.91 1.31 -5.78
CA GLU A 282 -18.25 2.53 -5.31
C GLU A 282 -19.30 3.59 -4.98
N ASP A 283 -19.41 3.94 -3.70
CA ASP A 283 -20.16 5.12 -3.31
C ASP A 283 -19.33 6.34 -3.70
N THR A 284 -19.79 7.03 -4.75
CA THR A 284 -19.20 8.30 -5.21
C THR A 284 -19.89 9.50 -4.59
N SER A 285 -20.76 9.31 -3.60
CA SER A 285 -21.38 10.42 -2.87
C SER A 285 -20.33 11.18 -2.07
N PHE A 286 -20.62 12.45 -1.80
CA PHE A 286 -19.74 13.26 -1.00
C PHE A 286 -19.66 12.71 0.42
N PHE A 287 -18.42 12.51 0.86
CA PHE A 287 -18.10 12.01 2.17
C PHE A 287 -17.42 13.11 2.97
N GLN A 288 -18.17 13.72 3.90
CA GLN A 288 -17.55 14.51 4.95
C GLN A 288 -17.03 13.55 6.02
N HIS A 289 -15.72 13.53 6.21
CA HIS A 289 -15.12 12.69 7.23
C HIS A 289 -15.50 13.20 8.63
N GLU A 290 -16.22 12.35 9.36
CA GLU A 290 -16.51 12.49 10.79
C GLU A 290 -15.76 11.38 11.51
N LYS A 291 -14.88 11.74 12.45
CA LYS A 291 -14.09 10.75 13.20
C LYS A 291 -15.02 9.85 14.02
N PHE A 292 -14.87 8.54 13.86
CA PHE A 292 -15.65 7.53 14.58
C PHE A 292 -17.17 7.62 14.35
N ARG A 293 -17.57 7.88 13.10
CA ARG A 293 -18.99 7.96 12.73
C ARG A 293 -19.74 6.71 13.20
N ASN A 294 -20.85 6.90 13.91
CA ASN A 294 -21.65 5.85 14.53
C ASN A 294 -20.88 4.96 15.54
N GLY A 295 -19.81 5.46 16.15
CA GLY A 295 -18.97 4.68 17.07
C GLY A 295 -18.17 3.57 16.38
N ILE A 296 -17.92 3.68 15.07
CA ILE A 296 -17.17 2.69 14.30
C ILE A 296 -15.78 3.24 13.98
N LEU A 297 -14.73 2.47 14.29
CA LEU A 297 -13.36 2.74 13.85
C LEU A 297 -13.16 2.27 12.41
N THR A 298 -12.75 3.16 11.52
CA THR A 298 -12.42 2.83 10.13
C THR A 298 -10.90 2.86 9.91
N ILE A 299 -10.32 1.73 9.48
CA ILE A 299 -8.88 1.60 9.21
C ILE A 299 -8.65 1.52 7.69
N GLY A 300 -7.91 2.48 7.14
CA GLY A 300 -7.55 2.51 5.72
C GLY A 300 -6.23 1.81 5.47
N CYS A 301 -6.15 0.86 4.54
CA CYS A 301 -4.91 0.10 4.28
C CYS A 301 -4.25 0.50 2.96
N VAL A 302 -2.99 0.92 3.02
CA VAL A 302 -2.18 1.35 1.85
C VAL A 302 -0.86 0.59 1.84
N GLY A 303 -0.34 0.30 0.65
CA GLY A 303 0.98 -0.29 0.48
C GLY A 303 1.26 -0.69 -0.96
N THR A 304 2.53 -0.84 -1.33
CA THR A 304 2.94 -1.18 -2.70
C THR A 304 2.50 -2.61 -3.08
N PRO A 305 2.44 -2.96 -4.37
CA PRO A 305 2.10 -4.34 -4.77
C PRO A 305 2.99 -5.38 -4.07
N ASN A 306 2.42 -6.54 -3.70
CA ASN A 306 3.14 -7.67 -3.11
C ASN A 306 3.79 -7.46 -1.72
N VAL A 307 3.51 -6.36 -1.02
CA VAL A 307 3.94 -6.17 0.39
C VAL A 307 3.17 -7.02 1.39
N GLY A 308 2.19 -7.82 0.94
CA GLY A 308 1.41 -8.71 1.79
C GLY A 308 0.12 -8.10 2.37
N LYS A 309 -0.42 -7.06 1.73
CA LYS A 309 -1.67 -6.39 2.15
C LYS A 309 -2.83 -7.37 2.39
N SER A 310 -3.15 -8.21 1.41
CA SER A 310 -4.25 -9.18 1.53
C SER A 310 -3.98 -10.23 2.61
N SER A 311 -2.72 -10.64 2.79
CA SER A 311 -2.35 -11.57 3.85
C SER A 311 -2.52 -10.95 5.24
N LEU A 312 -2.20 -9.67 5.39
CA LEU A 312 -2.46 -8.93 6.63
C LEU A 312 -3.96 -8.73 6.84
N MET A 313 -4.70 -8.27 5.82
CA MET A 313 -6.14 -8.04 5.93
C MET A 313 -6.91 -9.31 6.30
N ASN A 314 -6.58 -10.45 5.68
CA ASN A 314 -7.21 -11.72 6.01
C ASN A 314 -6.80 -12.21 7.42
N ALA A 315 -5.59 -11.88 7.87
CA ALA A 315 -5.16 -12.16 9.24
C ALA A 315 -5.87 -11.28 10.28
N LEU A 316 -6.28 -10.06 9.91
CA LEU A 316 -6.91 -9.08 10.81
C LEU A 316 -8.43 -9.20 10.87
N MET A 317 -9.08 -9.51 9.74
CA MET A 317 -10.53 -9.64 9.66
C MET A 317 -11.05 -10.96 10.24
N GLY A 318 -10.14 -11.91 10.48
CA GLY A 318 -10.49 -13.25 10.90
C GLY A 318 -11.26 -14.03 9.83
N LYS A 319 -11.63 -15.28 10.14
CA LYS A 319 -12.60 -16.00 9.31
C LYS A 319 -13.99 -15.42 9.56
N LYS A 320 -14.68 -15.01 8.49
CA LYS A 320 -16.14 -14.84 8.58
C LYS A 320 -16.75 -16.21 8.87
N ALA A 321 -17.42 -16.33 10.02
CA ALA A 321 -18.26 -17.48 10.36
C ALA A 321 -19.35 -17.70 9.30
#